data_AF-A0A7M3Z7Q6-F1
#
_entry.id   AF-A0A7M3Z7Q6-F1
#
_cell.length_a   1.000
_cell.length_b   1.000
_cell.length_c   1.000
_cell.angle_alpha   90.00
_cell.angle_beta   90.00
_cell.angle_gamma   90.00
#
_symmetry.space_group_name_H-M   'P 1'
#
loop_
_entity.id
_entity.type
_entity.pdbx_description
1 polymer ?
#
loop_
_entity_poly.entity_id
_entity_poly.type
_entity_poly.pdbx_seq_one_letter_code
_entity_poly.pdbx_strand_id
1 'polypeptide(L)'
;SRLQDGKKLTSDEWSELKALPSPNPFWKFMKWGFPIAILGLFAYLLLQGNYEQLLGVAYTWLALNAALASLGALLARGHPLAILTAAIASPITSLNPTLAAGWFAGAVQMKMAKPTAGDLQDFLKLDEFNLFWRNRVGRVLLVTALANLGSSVGAYLAGTAILGTLIT
;
A
#
# COMPACT_ATOMS: atom_id res chain seq x y z
N SER A 1 21.64 26.96 -14.13
CA SER A 1 22.56 28.08 -13.94
C SER A 1 22.39 28.85 -12.64
N ARG A 2 21.33 28.68 -11.82
CA ARG A 2 21.10 29.45 -10.57
C ARG A 2 21.59 28.80 -9.25
N LEU A 3 22.06 27.55 -9.28
CA LEU A 3 22.47 26.81 -8.09
C LEU A 3 23.99 26.72 -7.89
N GLN A 4 24.79 27.34 -8.78
CA GLN A 4 26.25 27.22 -8.76
C GLN A 4 26.97 28.28 -7.90
N ASP A 5 26.27 29.33 -7.44
CA ASP A 5 26.94 30.54 -6.91
C ASP A 5 27.06 30.64 -5.39
N GLY A 6 26.61 29.67 -4.59
CA GLY A 6 26.71 29.76 -3.13
C GLY A 6 26.04 31.01 -2.51
N LYS A 7 25.20 31.71 -3.27
CA LYS A 7 24.44 32.88 -2.81
C LYS A 7 23.45 32.44 -1.73
N LYS A 8 23.54 33.06 -0.55
CA LYS A 8 22.52 32.94 0.48
C LYS A 8 21.23 33.56 -0.05
N LEU A 9 20.21 32.74 -0.25
CA LEU A 9 18.86 33.17 -0.62
C LEU A 9 18.30 34.11 0.46
N THR A 10 17.65 35.18 0.04
CA THR A 10 16.93 36.13 0.88
C THR A 10 15.72 35.47 1.54
N SER A 11 15.20 36.04 2.63
CA SER A 11 14.00 35.54 3.33
C SER A 11 12.81 35.33 2.39
N ASP A 12 12.72 36.19 1.39
CA ASP A 12 11.59 36.24 0.46
C ASP A 12 11.71 35.13 -0.58
N GLU A 13 12.91 34.93 -1.16
CA GLU A 13 13.22 33.78 -2.03
C GLU A 13 13.04 32.43 -1.30
N TRP A 14 13.35 32.39 0.01
CA TRP A 14 13.09 31.23 0.86
C TRP A 14 11.60 30.94 1.03
N SER A 15 10.76 31.96 1.05
CA SER A 15 9.31 31.81 1.20
C SER A 15 8.63 31.36 -0.09
N GLU A 16 9.09 31.86 -1.24
CA GLU A 16 8.65 31.40 -2.57
C GLU A 16 8.96 29.91 -2.81
N LEU A 17 10.16 29.44 -2.46
CA LEU A 17 10.52 28.02 -2.61
C LEU A 17 9.76 27.07 -1.67
N LYS A 18 9.26 27.59 -0.53
CA LYS A 18 8.44 26.85 0.43
C LYS A 18 6.94 26.93 0.12
N ALA A 19 6.52 27.77 -0.82
CA ALA A 19 5.14 27.87 -1.24
C ALA A 19 4.75 26.61 -2.03
N LEU A 20 4.34 25.57 -1.31
CA LEU A 20 3.76 24.38 -1.91
C LEU A 20 2.44 24.77 -2.59
N PRO A 21 2.22 24.39 -3.87
CA PRO A 21 0.92 24.62 -4.50
C PRO A 21 -0.16 23.97 -3.64
N SER A 22 -1.24 24.70 -3.38
CA SER A 22 -2.35 24.16 -2.58
C SER A 22 -2.88 22.90 -3.29
N PRO A 23 -3.00 21.76 -2.58
CA PRO A 23 -3.43 20.53 -3.20
C PRO A 23 -4.86 20.71 -3.73
N ASN A 24 -5.05 20.49 -5.03
CA ASN A 24 -6.34 20.65 -5.69
C ASN A 24 -7.42 19.81 -4.93
N PRO A 25 -8.53 20.44 -4.48
CA PRO A 25 -9.60 19.77 -3.73
C PRO A 25 -10.16 18.52 -4.43
N PHE A 26 -10.14 18.50 -5.76
CA PHE A 26 -10.55 17.35 -6.57
C PHE A 26 -9.75 16.08 -6.24
N TRP A 27 -8.44 16.20 -6.05
CA TRP A 27 -7.58 15.07 -5.67
C TRP A 27 -7.89 14.54 -4.26
N LYS A 28 -8.36 15.41 -3.36
CA LYS A 28 -8.76 15.00 -2.00
C LYS A 28 -10.05 14.18 -2.05
N PHE A 29 -11.02 14.59 -2.87
CA PHE A 29 -12.27 13.87 -3.07
C PHE A 29 -12.03 12.50 -3.73
N MET A 30 -11.25 12.45 -4.81
CA MET A 30 -10.94 11.19 -5.51
C MET A 30 -10.28 10.14 -4.61
N LYS A 31 -9.37 10.54 -3.72
CA LYS A 31 -8.67 9.61 -2.81
C LYS A 31 -9.63 8.90 -1.85
N TRP A 32 -10.70 9.58 -1.43
CA TRP A 32 -11.67 9.05 -0.46
C TRP A 32 -12.93 8.48 -1.10
N GLY A 33 -13.22 8.80 -2.37
CA GLY A 33 -14.43 8.35 -3.07
C GLY A 33 -14.57 6.83 -3.08
N PHE A 34 -13.52 6.10 -3.43
CA PHE A 34 -13.55 4.64 -3.47
C PHE A 34 -13.76 3.99 -2.09
N PRO A 35 -12.97 4.34 -1.04
CA PRO A 35 -13.25 3.87 0.32
C PRO A 35 -14.67 4.15 0.82
N ILE A 36 -15.17 5.37 0.61
CA ILE A 36 -16.51 5.77 1.04
C ILE A 36 -17.57 4.95 0.31
N ALA A 37 -17.39 4.70 -0.99
CA ALA A 37 -18.34 3.89 -1.76
C ALA A 37 -18.43 2.46 -1.24
N ILE A 38 -17.31 1.80 -0.97
CA ILE A 38 -17.29 0.43 -0.45
C ILE A 38 -17.86 0.37 0.98
N LEU A 39 -17.45 1.29 1.86
CA LEU A 39 -18.00 1.37 3.22
C LEU A 39 -19.49 1.68 3.24
N GLY A 40 -19.94 2.57 2.34
CA GLY A 40 -21.35 2.90 2.15
C GLY A 40 -22.17 1.69 1.69
N LEU A 41 -21.62 0.87 0.79
CA LEU A 41 -22.25 -0.38 0.37
C LEU A 41 -22.40 -1.36 1.53
N PHE A 42 -21.34 -1.58 2.33
CA PHE A 42 -21.42 -2.42 3.53
C PHE A 42 -22.50 -1.93 4.51
N ALA A 43 -22.52 -0.63 4.79
CA ALA A 43 -23.52 -0.01 5.67
C ALA A 43 -24.94 -0.16 5.10
N TYR A 44 -25.13 0.07 3.81
CA TYR A 44 -26.42 -0.06 3.13
C TYR A 44 -26.97 -1.48 3.23
N LEU A 45 -26.17 -2.49 2.89
CA LEU A 45 -26.59 -3.90 2.97
C LEU A 45 -26.92 -4.33 4.40
N LEU A 46 -26.15 -3.83 5.37
CA LEU A 46 -26.40 -4.09 6.79
C LEU A 46 -27.74 -3.48 7.26
N LEU A 47 -28.05 -2.24 6.87
CA LEU A 47 -29.30 -1.57 7.24
C LEU A 47 -30.53 -2.20 6.59
N GLN A 48 -30.40 -2.77 5.40
CA GLN A 48 -31.46 -3.50 4.71
C GLN A 48 -31.68 -4.92 5.28
N GLY A 49 -30.82 -5.38 6.19
CA GLY A 49 -30.89 -6.74 6.73
C GLY A 49 -30.50 -7.84 5.74
N ASN A 50 -29.83 -7.50 4.63
CA ASN A 50 -29.42 -8.46 3.62
C ASN A 50 -28.07 -9.11 4.01
N TYR A 51 -28.12 -9.99 5.02
CA TYR A 51 -26.93 -10.62 5.59
C TYR A 51 -26.21 -11.55 4.62
N GLU A 52 -26.93 -12.24 3.74
CA GLU A 52 -26.32 -13.15 2.76
C GLU A 52 -25.45 -12.38 1.77
N GLN A 53 -25.99 -11.31 1.18
CA GLN A 53 -25.22 -10.47 0.26
C GLN A 53 -24.11 -9.72 0.98
N LEU A 54 -24.35 -9.24 2.20
CA LEU A 54 -23.32 -8.61 3.03
C LEU A 54 -22.12 -9.55 3.26
N LEU A 55 -22.38 -10.82 3.58
CA LEU A 55 -21.33 -11.82 3.77
C LEU A 55 -20.60 -12.13 2.46
N GLY A 56 -21.30 -12.22 1.33
CA GLY A 56 -20.68 -12.40 0.02
C GLY A 56 -19.74 -11.26 -0.37
N VAL A 57 -20.19 -10.01 -0.17
CA VAL A 57 -19.38 -8.81 -0.39
C VAL A 57 -18.18 -8.76 0.56
N ALA A 58 -18.40 -9.04 1.85
CA ALA A 58 -17.33 -9.08 2.85
C ALA A 58 -16.29 -10.15 2.51
N TYR A 59 -16.73 -11.36 2.21
CA TYR A 59 -15.87 -12.47 1.87
C TYR A 59 -15.04 -12.15 0.62
N THR A 60 -15.66 -11.65 -0.45
CA THR A 60 -14.97 -11.25 -1.68
C THR A 60 -13.91 -10.18 -1.42
N TRP A 61 -14.27 -9.15 -0.63
CA TRP A 61 -13.35 -8.08 -0.25
C TRP A 61 -12.16 -8.60 0.55
N LEU A 62 -12.42 -9.34 1.62
CA LEU A 62 -11.39 -9.86 2.52
C LEU A 62 -10.48 -10.87 1.79
N ALA A 63 -11.08 -11.81 1.06
CA ALA A 63 -10.35 -12.90 0.40
C ALA A 63 -9.40 -12.36 -0.69
N LEU A 64 -9.88 -11.50 -1.59
CA LEU A 64 -9.05 -10.99 -2.68
C LEU A 64 -7.91 -10.09 -2.17
N ASN A 65 -8.19 -9.20 -1.22
CA ASN A 65 -7.16 -8.35 -0.61
C ASN A 65 -6.12 -9.20 0.14
N ALA A 66 -6.57 -10.09 1.02
CA ALA A 66 -5.68 -10.93 1.81
C ALA A 66 -4.83 -11.86 0.92
N ALA A 67 -5.45 -12.51 -0.07
CA ALA A 67 -4.77 -13.45 -0.96
C ALA A 67 -3.73 -12.75 -1.82
N LEU A 68 -4.06 -11.64 -2.47
CA LEU A 68 -3.11 -10.97 -3.37
C LEU A 68 -1.99 -10.24 -2.63
N ALA A 69 -2.27 -9.61 -1.49
CA ALA A 69 -1.22 -8.98 -0.69
C ALA A 69 -0.26 -10.02 -0.08
N SER A 70 -0.79 -11.14 0.43
CA SER A 70 0.04 -12.24 0.94
C SER A 70 0.82 -12.93 -0.17
N LEU A 71 0.23 -13.10 -1.36
CA LEU A 71 0.94 -13.60 -2.55
C LEU A 71 2.10 -12.66 -2.93
N GLY A 72 1.89 -11.35 -2.92
CA GLY A 72 2.96 -10.38 -3.16
C GLY A 72 4.11 -10.52 -2.16
N ALA A 73 3.79 -10.62 -0.86
CA ALA A 73 4.79 -10.84 0.18
C ALA A 73 5.49 -12.22 0.03
N LEU A 74 4.77 -13.25 -0.41
CA LEU A 74 5.30 -14.58 -0.67
C LEU A 74 6.27 -14.58 -1.86
N LEU A 75 5.94 -13.89 -2.96
CA LEU A 75 6.81 -13.72 -4.12
C LEU A 75 8.10 -12.96 -3.78
N ALA A 76 8.03 -12.03 -2.82
CA ALA A 76 9.20 -11.38 -2.25
C ALA A 76 10.06 -12.31 -1.38
N ARG A 77 9.64 -13.57 -1.16
CA ARG A 77 10.22 -14.52 -0.20
C ARG A 77 10.21 -13.97 1.23
N GLY A 78 9.14 -13.26 1.57
CA GLY A 78 8.94 -12.68 2.89
C GLY A 78 8.91 -13.74 3.99
N HIS A 79 9.23 -13.30 5.21
CA HIS A 79 9.07 -14.08 6.42
C HIS A 79 7.58 -14.43 6.61
N PRO A 80 7.24 -15.63 7.13
CA PRO A 80 5.85 -16.04 7.30
C PRO A 80 4.99 -15.01 8.06
N LEU A 81 5.53 -14.41 9.12
CA LEU A 81 4.83 -13.35 9.86
C LEU A 81 4.58 -12.08 9.02
N ALA A 82 5.48 -11.73 8.09
CA ALA A 82 5.26 -10.60 7.19
C ALA A 82 4.15 -10.91 6.17
N ILE A 83 4.08 -12.15 5.68
CA ILE A 83 3.03 -12.64 4.78
C ILE A 83 1.67 -12.59 5.48
N LEU A 84 1.57 -13.09 6.72
CA LEU A 84 0.36 -13.00 7.54
C LEU A 84 -0.03 -11.55 7.83
N THR A 85 0.95 -10.70 8.11
CA THR A 85 0.70 -9.26 8.31
C THR A 85 0.13 -8.62 7.06
N ALA A 86 0.66 -8.93 5.87
CA ALA A 86 0.12 -8.45 4.60
C ALA A 86 -1.34 -8.91 4.40
N ALA A 87 -1.63 -10.18 4.70
CA ALA A 87 -2.97 -10.76 4.58
C ALA A 87 -4.00 -10.02 5.46
N ILE A 88 -3.64 -9.72 6.70
CA ILE A 88 -4.54 -9.07 7.68
C ILE A 88 -4.64 -7.56 7.44
N ALA A 89 -3.52 -6.90 7.13
CA ALA A 89 -3.49 -5.45 6.95
C ALA A 89 -4.19 -5.03 5.64
N SER A 90 -4.12 -5.83 4.58
CA SER A 90 -4.58 -5.43 3.25
C SER A 90 -6.08 -5.07 3.19
N PRO A 91 -7.04 -5.88 3.67
CA PRO A 91 -8.46 -5.54 3.60
C PRO A 91 -8.82 -4.21 4.29
N ILE A 92 -8.09 -3.87 5.35
CA ILE A 92 -8.28 -2.64 6.15
C ILE A 92 -7.62 -1.44 5.46
N THR A 93 -6.36 -1.60 5.07
CA THR A 93 -5.56 -0.51 4.47
C THR A 93 -6.05 -0.15 3.07
N SER A 94 -6.59 -1.08 2.29
CA SER A 94 -7.23 -0.79 0.99
C SER A 94 -8.44 0.15 1.10
N LEU A 95 -9.07 0.27 2.29
CA LEU A 95 -10.13 1.22 2.60
C LEU A 95 -9.61 2.52 3.23
N ASN A 96 -8.29 2.71 3.31
CA ASN A 96 -7.69 3.94 3.82
C ASN A 96 -6.53 4.39 2.91
N PRO A 97 -6.72 5.44 2.10
CA PRO A 97 -5.71 5.89 1.14
C PRO A 97 -4.43 6.44 1.80
N THR A 98 -4.41 6.59 3.13
CA THR A 98 -3.23 7.02 3.89
C THR A 98 -2.40 5.87 4.43
N LEU A 99 -2.90 4.63 4.35
CA LEU A 99 -2.23 3.43 4.86
C LEU A 99 -1.91 2.47 3.72
N ALA A 100 -0.81 1.73 3.88
CA ALA A 100 -0.38 0.75 2.90
C ALA A 100 -0.05 -0.59 3.58
N ALA A 101 -0.65 -1.69 3.13
CA ALA A 101 -0.46 -3.03 3.71
C ALA A 101 1.01 -3.43 3.82
N GLY A 102 1.78 -3.07 2.80
CA GLY A 102 3.20 -3.32 2.70
C GLY A 102 4.04 -2.57 3.72
N TRP A 103 3.61 -1.43 4.26
CA TRP A 103 4.35 -0.78 5.36
C TRP A 103 4.34 -1.66 6.60
N PHE A 104 3.20 -2.26 6.92
CA PHE A 104 3.08 -3.19 8.05
C PHE A 104 3.86 -4.47 7.78
N ALA A 105 3.68 -5.08 6.60
CA ALA A 105 4.40 -6.29 6.21
C ALA A 105 5.93 -6.07 6.17
N GLY A 106 6.38 -4.94 5.62
CA GLY A 106 7.78 -4.52 5.57
C GLY A 106 8.37 -4.24 6.94
N ALA A 107 7.62 -3.60 7.84
CA ALA A 107 8.04 -3.40 9.22
C ALA A 107 8.23 -4.73 9.96
N VAL A 108 7.29 -5.67 9.80
CA VAL A 108 7.41 -7.03 10.37
C VAL A 108 8.58 -7.79 9.72
N GLN A 109 8.77 -7.68 8.40
CA GLN A 109 9.91 -8.26 7.70
C GLN A 109 11.24 -7.73 8.25
N MET A 110 11.34 -6.41 8.44
CA MET A 110 12.54 -5.77 8.98
C MET A 110 12.79 -6.19 10.43
N LYS A 111 11.74 -6.37 11.23
CA LYS A 111 11.88 -6.84 12.62
C LYS A 111 12.32 -8.30 12.70
N MET A 112 11.74 -9.18 11.88
CA MET A 112 11.99 -10.63 11.92
C MET A 112 13.26 -11.05 11.19
N ALA A 113 13.61 -10.36 10.11
CA ALA A 113 14.80 -10.59 9.31
C ALA A 113 15.67 -9.32 9.29
N LYS A 114 16.12 -8.90 10.46
CA LYS A 114 16.85 -7.64 10.66
C LYS A 114 18.03 -7.51 9.69
N PRO A 115 18.03 -6.48 8.83
CA PRO A 115 19.18 -6.17 7.98
C PRO A 115 20.34 -5.63 8.82
N THR A 116 21.56 -5.96 8.40
CA THR A 116 22.79 -5.44 8.99
C THR A 116 23.27 -4.18 8.26
N ALA A 117 24.24 -3.46 8.85
CA ALA A 117 24.88 -2.34 8.18
C ALA A 117 25.61 -2.78 6.89
N GLY A 118 26.21 -3.98 6.90
CA GLY A 118 26.83 -4.58 5.72
C GLY A 118 25.81 -4.87 4.61
N ASP A 119 24.66 -5.46 4.96
CA ASP A 119 23.57 -5.68 4.00
C ASP A 119 23.15 -4.37 3.31
N LEU A 120 23.06 -3.27 4.05
CA LEU A 120 22.71 -1.96 3.50
C LEU A 120 23.81 -1.40 2.59
N GLN A 121 25.07 -1.47 3.01
CA GLN A 121 26.19 -1.03 2.18
C GLN A 121 26.26 -1.81 0.86
N ASP A 122 26.08 -3.13 0.92
CA ASP A 122 26.06 -3.97 -0.28
C ASP A 122 24.84 -3.69 -1.14
N PHE A 123 23.68 -3.45 -0.53
CA PHE A 123 22.47 -3.06 -1.25
C PHE A 123 22.64 -1.73 -1.98
N LEU A 124 23.28 -0.73 -1.38
CA LEU A 124 23.48 0.61 -1.97
C LEU A 124 24.42 0.63 -3.17
N LYS A 125 25.28 -0.38 -3.35
CA LYS A 125 26.12 -0.52 -4.54
C LYS A 125 25.28 -0.84 -5.79
N LEU A 126 24.11 -1.46 -5.61
CA LEU A 126 23.07 -1.71 -6.64
C LEU A 126 23.61 -2.23 -7.99
N ASP A 127 24.46 -3.24 -7.97
CA ASP A 127 25.07 -3.77 -9.21
C ASP A 127 24.14 -4.73 -10.00
N GLU A 128 23.13 -5.33 -9.35
CA GLU A 128 22.27 -6.35 -9.97
C GLU A 128 20.82 -6.35 -9.46
N PHE A 129 19.85 -6.56 -10.35
CA PHE A 129 18.42 -6.71 -9.99
C PHE A 129 18.15 -7.92 -9.06
N ASN A 130 18.94 -8.99 -9.16
CA ASN A 130 18.79 -10.16 -8.31
C ASN A 130 19.14 -9.86 -6.83
N LEU A 131 19.86 -8.76 -6.57
CA LEU A 131 20.24 -8.33 -5.23
C LEU A 131 19.01 -8.07 -4.35
N PHE A 132 17.88 -7.67 -4.94
CA PHE A 132 16.63 -7.47 -4.21
C PHE A 132 16.14 -8.74 -3.50
N TRP A 133 16.27 -9.93 -4.10
CA TRP A 133 15.85 -11.20 -3.47
C TRP A 133 16.93 -11.80 -2.58
N ARG A 134 18.21 -11.57 -2.90
CA ARG A 134 19.35 -12.16 -2.17
C ARG A 134 19.65 -11.40 -0.88
N ASN A 135 19.58 -10.07 -0.89
CA ASN A 135 19.91 -9.21 0.24
C ASN A 135 18.69 -8.97 1.16
N ARG A 136 18.93 -8.82 2.47
CA ARG A 136 17.87 -8.59 3.47
C ARG A 136 17.17 -7.25 3.30
N VAL A 137 17.90 -6.18 2.97
CA VAL A 137 17.34 -4.84 2.70
C VAL A 137 16.43 -4.89 1.47
N GLY A 138 16.94 -5.47 0.39
CA GLY A 138 16.17 -5.69 -0.84
C GLY A 138 14.87 -6.44 -0.57
N ARG A 139 14.92 -7.48 0.26
CA ARG A 139 13.74 -8.28 0.63
C ARG A 139 12.70 -7.48 1.40
N VAL A 140 13.11 -6.59 2.31
CA VAL A 140 12.18 -5.69 3.01
C VAL A 140 11.46 -4.77 2.00
N LEU A 141 12.20 -4.22 1.04
CA LEU A 141 11.64 -3.36 0.01
C LEU A 141 10.69 -4.13 -0.92
N LEU A 142 11.06 -5.33 -1.34
CA LEU A 142 10.19 -6.19 -2.15
C LEU A 142 8.91 -6.59 -1.42
N VAL A 143 9.01 -7.01 -0.16
CA VAL A 143 7.82 -7.35 0.66
C VAL A 143 6.90 -6.14 0.75
N THR A 144 7.45 -4.95 1.00
CA THR A 144 6.69 -3.71 1.07
C THR A 144 5.99 -3.40 -0.26
N ALA A 145 6.74 -3.42 -1.36
CA ALA A 145 6.25 -3.05 -2.68
C ALA A 145 5.24 -4.06 -3.23
N LEU A 146 5.55 -5.35 -3.19
CA LEU A 146 4.68 -6.40 -3.73
C LEU A 146 3.43 -6.61 -2.89
N ALA A 147 3.49 -6.46 -1.56
CA ALA A 147 2.28 -6.48 -0.73
C ALA A 147 1.37 -5.28 -1.02
N ASN A 148 1.94 -4.09 -1.25
CA ASN A 148 1.16 -2.92 -1.67
C ASN A 148 0.50 -3.14 -3.03
N LEU A 149 1.26 -3.64 -4.01
CA LEU A 149 0.75 -3.96 -5.33
C LEU A 149 -0.39 -4.99 -5.24
N GLY A 150 -0.18 -6.06 -4.48
CA GLY A 150 -1.19 -7.08 -4.21
C GLY A 150 -2.45 -6.50 -3.56
N SER A 151 -2.31 -5.60 -2.59
CA SER A 151 -3.42 -4.89 -1.94
C SER A 151 -4.20 -4.04 -2.93
N SER A 152 -3.52 -3.27 -3.78
CA SER A 152 -4.17 -2.41 -4.78
C SER A 152 -4.92 -3.23 -5.83
N VAL A 153 -4.30 -4.30 -6.34
CA VAL A 153 -4.96 -5.21 -7.30
C VAL A 153 -6.13 -5.94 -6.62
N GLY A 154 -5.98 -6.38 -5.38
CA GLY A 154 -7.04 -7.00 -4.59
C GLY A 154 -8.25 -6.09 -4.40
N ALA A 155 -8.02 -4.83 -4.04
CA ALA A 155 -9.09 -3.85 -3.91
C ALA A 155 -9.82 -3.59 -5.24
N TYR A 156 -9.07 -3.49 -6.35
CA TYR A 156 -9.65 -3.28 -7.67
C TYR A 156 -10.48 -4.48 -8.14
N LEU A 157 -9.95 -5.70 -8.03
CA LEU A 157 -10.66 -6.92 -8.39
C LEU A 157 -11.86 -7.19 -7.48
N ALA A 158 -11.73 -6.93 -6.18
CA ALA A 158 -12.86 -7.04 -5.26
C ALA A 158 -13.96 -6.04 -5.60
N GLY A 159 -13.61 -4.76 -5.81
CA GLY A 159 -14.57 -3.74 -6.19
C GLY A 159 -15.33 -4.09 -7.47
N THR A 160 -14.61 -4.55 -8.50
CA THR A 160 -15.24 -4.95 -9.78
C THR A 160 -16.11 -6.21 -9.64
N ALA A 161 -15.66 -7.23 -8.89
CA ALA A 161 -16.46 -8.43 -8.62
C ALA A 161 -17.75 -8.09 -7.84
N ILE A 162 -17.64 -7.26 -6.80
CA ILE A 162 -18.77 -6.79 -6.00
C ILE A 162 -19.77 -6.04 -6.89
N LEU A 163 -19.29 -5.10 -7.72
CA LEU A 163 -20.17 -4.39 -8.66
C LEU A 163 -20.88 -5.34 -9.62
N GLY A 164 -20.21 -6.39 -10.10
CA GLY A 164 -20.83 -7.43 -10.93
C GLY A 164 -21.99 -8.13 -10.22
N THR A 165 -21.83 -8.47 -8.93
CA THR A 165 -22.91 -9.11 -8.14
C THR A 165 -24.10 -8.21 -7.83
N LEU A 166 -23.99 -6.89 -8.04
CA LEU A 166 -25.09 -5.94 -7.83
C LEU A 166 -25.93 -5.69 -9.09
N ILE A 167 -25.34 -5.95 -10.26
CA ILE A 167 -25.95 -5.66 -11.58
C ILE A 167 -26.62 -6.91 -12.18
N THR A 168 -26.26 -8.10 -11.69
CA THR A 168 -26.76 -9.40 -12.15
C THR A 168 -27.80 -9.94 -11.19
#